data_AF-A0A8T9D551-F1
#
_entry.id   AF-A0A8T9D551-F1
#
_cell.length_a   1.000
_cell.length_b   1.000
_cell.length_c   1.000
_cell.angle_alpha   90.00
_cell.angle_beta   90.00
_cell.angle_gamma   90.00
#
_symmetry.space_group_name_H-M   'P 1'
#
loop_
_entity.id
_entity.type
_entity.pdbx_description
1 polymer ?
#
loop_
_entity_poly.entity_id
_entity_poly.type
_entity_poly.pdbx_seq_one_letter_code
_entity_poly.pdbx_strand_id
1 'polypeptide(L)'
;MTSEVRAIPVYTAKDYPRIRQLAGADDMPATWEEWHTGFEASKAERLHRRDFTHAKVLVRPGKFKAWLDENSFSATEHTRQLYVQERLDSKRAREEGRRELEQMLIVSQRQLLSYYRPPSPRVVHHEPFPKGPIGLIYAAIGGLCLGWLAHRWLG
;
A
#
# COMPACT_ATOMS: atom_id res chain seq x y z
N MET A 1 -17.00 7.50 14.50
CA MET A 1 -16.32 6.56 15.41
C MET A 1 -15.78 5.44 14.54
N THR A 2 -14.46 5.34 14.38
CA THR A 2 -13.84 4.16 13.77
C THR A 2 -14.25 2.97 14.62
N SER A 3 -15.01 2.04 14.05
CA SER A 3 -15.38 0.79 14.73
C SER A 3 -14.10 0.10 15.19
N GLU A 4 -13.83 0.10 16.49
CA GLU A 4 -12.67 -0.55 17.08
C GLU A 4 -12.83 -2.06 16.89
N VAL A 5 -12.03 -2.63 15.98
CA VAL A 5 -12.07 -4.08 15.74
C VAL A 5 -11.31 -4.78 16.86
N ARG A 6 -11.97 -5.73 17.50
CA ARG A 6 -11.41 -6.58 18.55
C ARG A 6 -10.66 -7.77 17.95
N ALA A 7 -9.46 -8.02 18.43
CA ALA A 7 -8.75 -9.25 18.10
C ALA A 7 -9.42 -10.47 18.77
N ILE A 8 -9.40 -11.62 18.12
CA ILE A 8 -9.78 -12.92 18.71
C ILE A 8 -8.59 -13.85 18.58
N PRO A 9 -8.11 -14.47 19.68
CA PRO A 9 -7.03 -15.43 19.63
C PRO A 9 -7.47 -16.71 18.93
N VAL A 10 -6.64 -17.18 18.01
CA VAL A 10 -6.85 -18.41 17.24
C VAL A 10 -5.63 -19.30 17.41
N TYR A 11 -5.86 -20.61 17.51
CA TYR A 11 -4.82 -21.61 17.69
C TYR A 11 -4.88 -22.68 16.60
N THR A 12 -3.73 -23.23 16.23
CA THR A 12 -3.68 -24.45 15.41
C THR A 12 -3.71 -25.68 16.31
N ALA A 13 -4.20 -26.81 15.78
CA ALA A 13 -4.21 -28.09 16.51
C ALA A 13 -2.83 -28.48 17.05
N LYS A 14 -1.77 -28.21 16.26
CA LYS A 14 -0.38 -28.47 16.64
C LYS A 14 0.12 -27.56 17.77
N ASP A 15 -0.26 -26.28 17.72
CA ASP A 15 0.27 -25.27 18.64
C ASP A 15 -0.50 -25.23 19.96
N TYR A 16 -1.77 -25.63 19.97
CA TYR A 16 -2.67 -25.55 21.13
C TYR A 16 -2.13 -26.24 22.39
N PRO A 17 -1.64 -27.50 22.35
CA PRO A 17 -1.10 -28.15 23.55
C PRO A 17 0.09 -27.41 24.16
N ARG A 18 0.91 -26.76 23.31
CA ARG A 18 2.09 -26.00 23.76
C ARG A 18 1.69 -24.71 24.48
N ILE A 19 0.59 -24.09 24.07
CA ILE A 19 0.05 -22.89 24.73
C ILE A 19 -0.57 -23.29 26.07
N ARG A 20 -1.30 -24.42 26.12
CA ARG A 20 -1.90 -24.94 27.34
C ARG A 20 -0.88 -25.32 28.42
N GLN A 21 0.34 -25.70 28.03
CA GLN A 21 1.44 -25.99 28.95
C GLN A 21 2.05 -24.74 29.61
N LEU A 22 1.68 -23.54 29.16
CA LEU A 22 2.15 -22.29 29.77
C LEU A 22 1.44 -22.04 31.11
N ALA A 23 2.16 -21.47 32.06
CA ALA A 23 1.61 -21.14 33.38
C ALA A 23 0.41 -20.20 33.25
N GLY A 24 -0.72 -20.54 33.89
CA GLY A 24 -1.95 -19.75 33.87
C GLY A 24 -2.85 -19.96 32.66
N ALA A 25 -2.60 -21.00 31.84
CA ALA A 25 -3.47 -21.40 30.73
C ALA A 25 -4.53 -22.45 31.13
N ASP A 26 -4.81 -22.59 32.43
CA ASP A 26 -5.73 -23.60 33.00
C ASP A 26 -7.20 -23.36 32.60
N ASP A 27 -7.51 -22.14 32.18
CA ASP A 27 -8.80 -21.70 31.67
C ASP A 27 -9.10 -22.21 30.25
N MET A 28 -8.11 -22.79 29.56
CA MET A 28 -8.30 -23.32 28.21
C MET A 28 -8.99 -24.71 28.20
N PRO A 29 -9.95 -24.95 27.28
CA PRO A 29 -10.59 -26.27 27.10
C PRO A 29 -9.60 -27.42 26.93
N ALA A 30 -9.91 -28.63 27.41
CA ALA A 30 -8.99 -29.77 27.54
C ALA A 30 -8.26 -30.11 26.23
N THR A 31 -9.00 -30.04 25.13
CA THR A 31 -8.54 -30.40 23.79
C THR A 31 -8.67 -29.25 22.81
N TRP A 32 -7.94 -29.32 21.70
CA TRP A 32 -8.09 -28.34 20.64
C TRP A 32 -9.46 -28.45 19.97
N GLU A 33 -10.00 -29.66 19.88
CA GLU A 33 -11.31 -29.96 19.30
C GLU A 33 -12.44 -29.30 20.09
N GLU A 34 -12.41 -29.37 21.42
CA GLU A 34 -13.36 -28.66 22.30
C GLU A 34 -13.29 -27.15 22.08
N TRP A 35 -12.08 -26.58 22.12
CA TRP A 35 -11.88 -25.16 21.87
C TRP A 35 -12.38 -24.76 20.48
N HIS A 36 -12.04 -25.54 19.44
CA HIS A 36 -12.39 -25.23 18.05
C HIS A 36 -13.89 -25.28 17.82
N THR A 37 -14.58 -26.23 18.45
CA THR A 37 -16.04 -26.35 18.41
C THR A 37 -16.70 -25.10 19.01
N GLY A 38 -16.26 -24.67 20.19
CA GLY A 38 -16.74 -23.42 20.80
C GLY A 38 -16.44 -22.20 19.93
N PHE A 39 -15.24 -22.11 19.36
CA PHE A 39 -14.84 -21.03 18.48
C PHE A 39 -15.70 -20.93 17.21
N GLU A 40 -15.97 -22.05 16.54
CA GLU A 40 -16.81 -22.06 15.34
C GLU A 40 -18.28 -21.77 15.68
N ALA A 41 -18.78 -22.21 16.83
CA ALA A 41 -20.11 -21.82 17.32
C ALA A 41 -20.23 -20.30 17.54
N SER A 42 -19.30 -19.69 18.27
CA SER A 42 -19.31 -18.22 18.46
C SER A 42 -19.10 -17.45 17.15
N LYS A 43 -18.35 -18.00 16.19
CA LYS A 43 -18.19 -17.41 14.86
C LYS A 43 -19.49 -17.46 14.07
N ALA A 44 -20.22 -18.58 14.11
CA ALA A 44 -21.53 -18.70 13.47
C ALA A 44 -22.54 -17.71 14.09
N GLU A 45 -22.52 -17.55 15.41
CA GLU A 45 -23.35 -16.57 16.12
C GLU A 45 -23.03 -15.13 15.70
N ARG A 46 -21.74 -14.74 15.64
CA ARG A 46 -21.33 -13.42 15.15
C ARG A 46 -21.78 -13.18 13.70
N LEU A 47 -21.63 -14.19 12.85
CA LEU A 47 -22.07 -14.10 11.45
C LEU A 47 -23.59 -13.91 11.37
N HIS A 48 -24.36 -14.64 12.17
CA HIS A 48 -25.81 -14.50 12.26
C HIS A 48 -26.22 -13.08 12.68
N ARG A 49 -25.49 -12.48 13.64
CA ARG A 49 -25.68 -11.10 14.09
C ARG A 49 -25.11 -10.04 13.14
N ARG A 50 -24.44 -10.45 12.05
CA ARG A 50 -23.70 -9.56 11.14
C ARG A 50 -22.66 -8.69 11.85
N ASP A 51 -22.06 -9.23 12.90
CA ASP A 51 -21.00 -8.56 13.65
C ASP A 51 -19.64 -8.83 12.99
N PHE A 52 -19.13 -7.80 12.31
CA PHE A 52 -17.84 -7.82 11.62
C PHE A 52 -16.75 -7.04 12.37
N THR A 53 -16.98 -6.71 13.64
CA THR A 53 -16.04 -5.94 14.47
C THR A 53 -14.92 -6.79 15.07
N HIS A 54 -14.66 -7.98 14.51
CA HIS A 54 -13.71 -8.94 15.06
C HIS A 54 -12.68 -9.41 14.02
N ALA A 55 -11.41 -9.48 14.43
CA ALA A 55 -10.32 -9.96 13.59
C ALA A 55 -9.62 -11.16 14.24
N LYS A 56 -9.45 -12.25 13.48
CA LYS A 56 -8.72 -13.43 13.93
C LYS A 56 -7.22 -13.15 13.95
N VAL A 57 -6.57 -13.49 15.07
CA VAL A 57 -5.11 -13.37 15.22
C VAL A 57 -4.56 -14.69 15.70
N LEU A 58 -3.66 -15.26 14.92
CA LEU A 58 -3.05 -16.55 15.22
C LEU A 58 -1.98 -16.40 16.31
N VAL A 59 -2.15 -17.12 17.43
CA VAL A 59 -1.17 -17.17 18.51
C VAL A 59 -0.12 -18.24 18.19
N ARG A 60 1.14 -17.82 18.15
CA ARG A 60 2.30 -18.70 17.92
C ARG A 60 3.00 -18.95 19.26
N PRO A 61 3.17 -20.21 19.71
CA PRO A 61 3.65 -20.51 21.07
C PRO A 61 4.96 -19.81 21.42
N GLY A 62 5.97 -19.89 20.54
CA GLY A 62 7.29 -19.29 20.82
C GLY A 62 7.26 -17.76 20.94
N LYS A 63 6.50 -17.07 20.07
CA LYS A 63 6.37 -15.61 20.13
C LYS A 63 5.56 -15.17 21.34
N PHE A 64 4.50 -15.91 21.64
CA PHE A 64 3.66 -15.61 22.78
C PHE A 64 4.41 -15.82 24.09
N LYS A 65 5.14 -16.94 24.23
CA LYS A 65 5.98 -17.20 25.41
C LYS A 65 7.03 -16.11 25.61
N ALA A 66 7.76 -15.72 24.57
CA ALA A 66 8.77 -14.67 24.68
C ALA A 66 8.17 -13.34 25.16
N TRP A 67 6.99 -12.98 24.63
CA TRP A 67 6.27 -11.78 25.05
C TRP A 67 5.75 -11.88 26.49
N LEU A 68 5.28 -13.05 26.93
CA LEU A 68 4.91 -13.29 28.34
C LEU A 68 6.11 -13.12 29.27
N ASP A 69 7.25 -13.71 28.91
CA ASP A 69 8.48 -13.63 29.70
C ASP A 69 8.97 -12.18 29.81
N GLU A 70 8.97 -11.42 28.71
CA GLU A 70 9.36 -10.01 28.65
C GLU A 70 8.48 -9.11 29.55
N ASN A 71 7.18 -9.41 29.63
CA ASN A 71 6.23 -8.64 30.42
C ASN A 71 5.97 -9.24 31.81
N SER A 72 6.65 -10.33 32.17
CA SER A 72 6.41 -11.08 33.42
C SER A 72 4.94 -11.48 33.63
N PHE A 73 4.25 -11.89 32.56
CA PHE A 73 2.85 -12.29 32.61
C PHE A 73 2.65 -13.80 32.59
N SER A 74 1.54 -14.24 33.18
CA SER A 74 0.99 -15.59 33.01
C SER A 74 0.05 -15.65 31.80
N ALA A 75 -0.11 -16.83 31.21
CA ALA A 75 -0.85 -17.10 29.98
C ALA A 75 -2.38 -17.14 30.15
N THR A 76 -2.96 -16.26 30.98
CA THR A 76 -4.41 -16.17 31.24
C THR A 76 -5.22 -15.76 29.99
N GLU A 77 -6.54 -15.93 30.00
CA GLU A 77 -7.43 -15.41 28.94
C GLU A 77 -7.17 -13.94 28.64
N HIS A 78 -7.13 -13.11 29.68
CA HIS A 78 -6.94 -11.67 29.57
C HIS A 78 -5.61 -11.35 28.89
N THR A 79 -4.54 -12.02 29.31
CA THR A 79 -3.21 -11.82 28.75
C THR A 79 -3.12 -12.30 27.29
N ARG A 80 -3.76 -13.43 26.95
CA ARG A 80 -3.87 -13.89 25.55
C ARG A 80 -4.61 -12.86 24.69
N GLN A 81 -5.66 -12.25 25.23
CA GLN A 81 -6.43 -11.19 24.57
C GLN A 81 -5.59 -9.93 24.35
N LEU A 82 -4.84 -9.49 25.36
CA LEU A 82 -3.94 -8.34 25.28
C LEU A 82 -2.88 -8.55 24.19
N TYR A 83 -2.22 -9.71 24.20
CA TYR A 83 -1.23 -10.06 23.20
C TYR A 83 -1.79 -9.99 21.78
N VAL A 84 -2.95 -10.59 21.52
CA VAL A 84 -3.50 -10.59 20.16
C VAL A 84 -3.99 -9.21 19.71
N GLN A 85 -4.45 -8.37 20.63
CA GLN A 85 -4.83 -7.00 20.33
C GLN A 85 -3.59 -6.18 19.94
N GLU A 86 -2.51 -6.25 20.71
CA GLU A 86 -1.24 -5.58 20.38
C GLU A 86 -0.69 -6.04 19.02
N ARG A 87 -0.82 -7.33 18.69
CA ARG A 87 -0.43 -7.88 17.39
C ARG A 87 -1.28 -7.34 16.24
N LEU A 88 -2.58 -7.15 16.46
CA LEU A 88 -3.49 -6.55 15.48
C LEU A 88 -3.14 -5.08 15.24
N ASP A 89 -2.95 -4.32 16.32
CA ASP A 89 -2.66 -2.89 16.26
C ASP A 89 -1.29 -2.63 15.62
N SER A 90 -0.29 -3.43 15.99
CA SER A 90 1.03 -3.43 15.34
C SER A 90 0.96 -3.75 13.84
N LYS A 91 0.02 -4.60 13.40
CA LYS A 91 -0.16 -4.89 11.98
C LYS A 91 -0.78 -3.70 11.26
N ARG A 92 -1.79 -3.06 11.88
CA ARG A 92 -2.46 -1.88 11.34
C ARG A 92 -1.51 -0.71 11.18
N ALA A 93 -0.71 -0.41 12.20
CA ALA A 93 0.28 0.66 12.15
C ALA A 93 1.28 0.47 10.98
N ARG A 94 1.71 -0.78 10.73
CA ARG A 94 2.57 -1.10 9.56
C ARG A 94 1.85 -0.91 8.23
N GLU A 95 0.58 -1.29 8.14
CA GLU A 95 -0.22 -1.11 6.93
C GLU A 95 -0.50 0.37 6.63
N GLU A 96 -0.74 1.16 7.66
CA GLU A 96 -0.93 2.61 7.57
C GLU A 96 0.36 3.31 7.11
N GLY A 97 1.50 3.02 7.74
CA GLY A 97 2.79 3.56 7.29
C GLY A 97 3.13 3.17 5.85
N ARG A 98 2.75 1.96 5.39
CA ARG A 98 2.90 1.58 3.98
C ARG A 98 1.99 2.41 3.06
N ARG A 99 0.74 2.64 3.45
CA ARG A 99 -0.20 3.46 2.66
C ARG A 99 0.27 4.91 2.55
N GLU A 100 0.80 5.47 3.63
CA GLU A 100 1.38 6.81 3.63
C GLU A 100 2.58 6.89 2.68
N LEU A 101 3.49 5.91 2.74
CA LEU A 101 4.63 5.83 1.82
C LEU A 101 4.17 5.73 0.35
N GLU A 102 3.18 4.88 0.07
CA GLU A 102 2.59 4.75 -1.27
C GLU A 102 1.96 6.06 -1.76
N GLN A 103 1.23 6.77 -0.89
CA GLN A 103 0.66 8.08 -1.21
C GLN A 103 1.75 9.13 -1.49
N MET A 104 2.80 9.18 -0.67
CA MET A 104 3.94 10.08 -0.88
C MET A 104 4.64 9.80 -2.22
N LEU A 105 4.84 8.52 -2.57
CA LEU A 105 5.41 8.11 -3.85
C LEU A 105 4.54 8.52 -5.04
N ILE A 106 3.22 8.34 -4.94
CA ILE A 106 2.28 8.76 -5.99
C ILE A 106 2.30 10.29 -6.15
N VAL A 107 2.28 11.05 -5.06
CA VAL A 107 2.34 12.52 -5.10
C VAL A 107 3.66 12.98 -5.70
N SER A 108 4.79 12.41 -5.27
CA SER A 108 6.12 12.70 -5.81
C SER A 108 6.21 12.40 -7.32
N GLN A 109 5.72 11.24 -7.77
CA GLN A 109 5.67 10.91 -9.19
C GLN A 109 4.78 11.89 -9.98
N ARG A 110 3.61 12.27 -9.46
CA ARG A 110 2.75 13.27 -10.12
C ARG A 110 3.42 14.63 -10.23
N GLN A 111 4.13 15.06 -9.19
CA GLN A 111 4.91 16.30 -9.22
C GLN A 111 6.03 16.22 -10.26
N LEU A 112 6.82 15.14 -10.28
CA LEU A 112 7.85 14.93 -11.29
C LEU A 112 7.27 14.95 -12.70
N LEU A 113 6.18 14.23 -12.96
CA LEU A 113 5.50 14.24 -14.25
C LEU A 113 4.97 15.63 -14.63
N SER A 114 4.59 16.47 -13.66
CA SER A 114 4.21 17.86 -13.92
C SER A 114 5.39 18.75 -14.30
N TYR A 115 6.57 18.52 -13.71
CA TYR A 115 7.82 19.24 -14.05
C TYR A 115 8.35 18.86 -15.44
N TYR A 116 8.26 17.59 -15.82
CA TYR A 116 8.70 17.10 -17.14
C TYR A 116 7.62 17.19 -18.22
N ARG A 117 6.43 17.70 -17.91
CA ARG A 117 5.40 17.95 -18.92
C ARG A 117 5.86 19.17 -19.74
N PRO A 118 6.29 19.00 -21.01
CA PRO A 118 6.57 20.16 -21.84
C PRO A 118 5.31 21.03 -21.87
N PRO A 119 5.45 22.37 -21.87
CA PRO A 119 4.29 23.25 -21.98
C PRO A 119 3.49 22.80 -23.20
N SER A 120 2.18 22.57 -23.02
CA SER A 120 1.28 22.33 -24.14
C SER A 120 1.59 23.39 -25.18
N PRO A 121 1.86 23.02 -26.45
CA PRO A 121 2.11 24.02 -27.48
C PRO A 121 0.96 25.00 -27.41
N ARG A 122 1.25 26.26 -27.06
CA ARG A 122 0.26 27.32 -27.23
C ARG A 122 -0.06 27.25 -28.71
N VAL A 123 -1.26 26.81 -29.05
CA VAL A 123 -1.79 26.97 -30.39
C VAL A 123 -1.94 28.48 -30.54
N VAL A 124 -0.87 29.12 -31.03
CA VAL A 124 -0.93 30.48 -31.52
C VAL A 124 -1.84 30.37 -32.72
N HIS A 125 -3.08 30.87 -32.58
CA HIS A 125 -3.88 31.20 -33.74
C HIS A 125 -3.09 32.28 -34.49
N HIS A 126 -2.28 31.86 -35.46
CA HIS A 126 -1.81 32.77 -36.48
C HIS A 126 -3.04 33.21 -37.25
N GLU A 127 -3.44 34.47 -37.05
CA GLU A 127 -4.27 35.15 -38.02
C GLU A 127 -3.60 34.99 -39.40
N PRO A 128 -4.38 34.68 -40.45
CA PRO A 128 -3.82 34.58 -41.80
C PRO A 128 -3.32 35.96 -42.22
N PHE A 129 -1.99 36.13 -42.19
CA PHE A 129 -1.32 37.28 -42.77
C PHE A 129 -1.71 37.40 -44.26
N PRO A 130 -2.17 38.57 -44.73
CA PRO A 130 -2.53 38.77 -46.12
C PRO A 130 -1.27 38.67 -47.00
N LYS A 131 -1.36 37.89 -48.07
CA LYS A 131 -0.31 37.67 -49.07
C LYS A 131 0.09 39.01 -49.72
N GLY A 132 1.15 39.62 -49.19
CA GLY A 132 1.90 40.70 -49.86
C GLY A 132 3.09 40.14 -50.66
N PRO A 133 3.53 40.81 -51.73
CA PRO A 133 4.40 40.23 -52.75
C PRO A 133 5.88 40.30 -52.34
N ILE A 134 6.32 39.44 -51.42
CA ILE A 134 7.73 39.34 -51.01
C ILE A 134 8.47 38.20 -51.76
N GLY A 135 7.75 37.43 -52.58
CA GLY A 135 8.29 36.27 -53.32
C GLY A 135 9.25 36.58 -54.48
N LEU A 136 9.37 37.83 -54.92
CA LEU A 136 10.22 38.20 -56.07
C LEU A 136 11.66 38.58 -55.69
N ILE A 137 11.92 38.98 -54.44
CA ILE A 137 13.25 39.44 -54.03
C ILE A 137 14.19 38.25 -53.81
N TYR A 138 13.68 37.13 -53.28
CA TYR A 138 14.51 35.93 -53.02
C TYR A 138 14.88 35.15 -54.29
N ALA A 139 14.10 35.27 -55.37
CA ALA A 139 14.40 34.61 -56.65
C ALA A 139 15.60 35.26 -57.37
N ALA A 140 15.79 36.57 -57.25
CA ALA A 140 16.93 37.28 -57.86
C ALA A 140 18.26 36.98 -57.13
N ILE A 141 18.23 36.80 -55.81
CA ILE A 141 19.42 36.50 -55.00
C ILE A 141 19.87 35.04 -55.18
N GLY A 142 18.91 34.10 -55.30
CA GLY A 142 19.23 32.69 -55.56
C GLY A 142 19.89 32.43 -56.92
N GLY A 143 19.48 33.16 -57.96
CA GLY A 143 20.07 33.05 -59.31
C GLY A 143 21.52 33.54 -59.39
N LEU A 144 21.86 34.60 -58.65
CA LEU A 144 23.20 35.19 -58.63
C LEU A 144 24.23 34.30 -57.91
N CYS A 145 23.83 33.56 -56.87
CA CYS A 145 24.70 32.60 -56.19
C CYS A 145 25.00 31.35 -57.03
N LEU A 146 24.03 30.86 -57.81
CA LEU A 146 24.23 29.68 -58.67
C LEU A 146 25.11 29.98 -59.89
N GLY A 147 24.99 31.17 -60.48
CA GLY A 147 25.87 31.59 -61.59
C GLY A 147 27.34 31.76 -61.18
N TRP A 148 27.60 32.27 -59.97
CA TRP A 148 28.95 32.43 -59.44
C TRP A 148 29.62 31.08 -59.10
N LEU A 149 28.86 30.10 -58.62
CA LEU A 149 29.34 28.74 -58.34
C LEU A 149 29.71 27.97 -59.61
N ALA A 150 28.95 28.13 -60.70
CA ALA A 150 29.23 27.47 -61.97
C ALA A 150 30.51 27.99 -62.67
N HIS A 151 30.81 29.29 -62.55
CA HIS A 151 32.03 29.88 -63.12
C HIS A 151 33.32 29.46 -62.38
N ARG A 152 33.22 28.95 -61.14
CA ARG A 152 34.38 28.59 -60.30
C ARG A 152 34.81 27.11 -60.41
N TRP A 153 34.06 26.28 -61.12
CA TRP A 153 34.32 24.84 -61.29
C TRP A 153 34.73 24.42 -62.71
N LEU A 154 34.85 25.37 -63.65
CA LEU A 154 35.23 25.13 -65.05
C LEU A 154 36.49 25.92 -65.48
N GLY A 155 37.29 26.34 -64.51
CA GLY A 155 38.63 26.91 -64.69
C GLY A 155 39.64 26.20 -63.81
#